data_AF-A0AA41AN95-F1
#
_entry.id   AF-A0AA41AN95-F1
#
_cell.length_a   1.000
_cell.length_b   1.000
_cell.length_c   1.000
_cell.angle_alpha   90.00
_cell.angle_beta   90.00
_cell.angle_gamma   90.00
#
_symmetry.space_group_name_H-M   'P 1'
#
loop_
_entity.id
_entity.type
_entity.pdbx_description
1 polymer ?
#
loop_
_entity_poly.entity_id
_entity_poly.type
_entity_poly.pdbx_seq_one_letter_code
_entity_poly.pdbx_strand_id
1 'polypeptide(L)'
;MGHVHPSHLVELALGHASGEADVGALRHAASCPRCREELLRLTRVVTAARGAEASDLPVPPPERVWQRIALEVLPETDRVPRLRESSAHGSADERVHGSQRRWTDHAGEGLLGLALAIAVLLLRRWRIRAGSGN
;
A
#
# COMPACT_ATOMS: atom_id res chain seq x y z
N MET A 1 2.19 -30.08 10.29
CA MET A 1 2.87 -28.84 10.68
C MET A 1 2.68 -27.79 9.59
N GLY A 2 2.48 -26.53 9.95
CA GLY A 2 2.23 -25.45 8.98
C GLY A 2 3.49 -25.02 8.21
N HIS A 3 3.30 -24.23 7.16
CA HIS A 3 4.39 -23.56 6.44
C HIS A 3 4.82 -22.29 7.20
N VAL A 4 6.06 -21.85 6.96
CA VAL A 4 6.52 -20.52 7.41
C VAL A 4 5.61 -19.45 6.80
N HIS A 5 5.28 -18.43 7.58
CA HIS A 5 4.42 -17.34 7.13
C HIS A 5 5.10 -16.57 5.97
N PRO A 6 4.38 -16.18 4.90
CA PRO A 6 4.99 -15.52 3.75
C PRO A 6 5.78 -14.26 4.08
N SER A 7 5.26 -13.40 4.98
CA SER A 7 5.99 -12.19 5.40
C SER A 7 7.31 -12.53 6.09
N HIS A 8 7.37 -13.62 6.84
CA HIS A 8 8.60 -14.04 7.51
C HIS A 8 9.63 -14.53 6.50
N LEU A 9 9.21 -15.24 5.44
CA LEU A 9 10.10 -15.59 4.32
C LEU A 9 10.64 -14.36 3.59
N VAL A 10 9.86 -13.28 3.50
CA VAL A 10 10.32 -12.00 2.92
C VAL A 10 11.41 -11.38 3.80
N GLU A 11 11.22 -11.30 5.12
CA GLU A 11 12.25 -10.78 6.04
C GLU A 11 13.55 -11.59 5.94
N LEU A 12 13.46 -12.92 5.87
CA LEU A 12 14.62 -13.78 5.66
C LEU A 12 15.31 -13.50 4.32
N ALA A 13 14.54 -13.32 3.24
CA ALA A 13 15.09 -13.02 1.91
C ALA A 13 15.76 -11.63 1.84
N LEU A 14 15.24 -10.65 2.57
CA LEU A 14 15.84 -9.33 2.74
C LEU A 14 17.11 -9.39 3.62
N GLY A 15 17.35 -10.48 4.34
CA GLY A 15 18.48 -10.61 5.25
C GLY A 15 18.25 -9.94 6.61
N HIS A 16 17.00 -9.68 6.98
CA HIS A 16 16.61 -9.11 8.29
C HIS A 16 16.49 -10.21 9.38
N ALA A 17 17.16 -11.35 9.17
CA ALA A 17 17.16 -12.47 10.10
C ALA A 17 17.98 -12.14 11.35
N SER A 18 17.32 -12.05 12.49
CA SER A 18 17.92 -11.89 13.82
C SER A 18 17.16 -12.71 14.87
N GLY A 19 17.62 -13.95 15.09
CA GLY A 19 17.20 -14.75 16.25
C GLY A 19 16.89 -16.22 15.95
N GLU A 20 16.49 -16.94 16.99
CA GLU A 20 16.22 -18.38 16.93
C GLU A 20 15.04 -18.75 16.03
N ALA A 21 14.04 -17.86 15.95
CA ALA A 21 12.89 -18.05 15.07
C ALA A 21 13.31 -18.12 13.60
N ASP A 22 14.31 -17.34 13.20
CA ASP A 22 14.83 -17.34 11.83
C ASP A 22 15.64 -18.59 11.52
N VAL A 23 16.46 -19.03 12.48
CA VAL A 23 17.18 -20.31 12.38
C VAL A 23 16.20 -21.47 12.24
N GLY A 24 15.10 -21.45 13.00
CA GLY A 24 14.03 -22.43 12.90
C GLY A 24 13.32 -22.40 11.54
N ALA A 25 13.01 -21.21 11.02
CA ALA A 25 12.38 -21.03 9.72
C ALA A 25 13.29 -21.46 8.56
N LEU A 26 14.59 -21.16 8.60
CA LEU A 26 15.58 -21.62 7.63
C LEU A 26 15.75 -23.14 7.67
N ARG A 27 15.78 -23.74 8.87
CA ARG A 27 15.80 -25.20 9.03
C ARG A 27 14.55 -25.84 8.43
N HIS A 28 13.37 -25.25 8.67
CA HIS A 28 12.14 -25.71 8.06
C HIS A 28 12.21 -25.63 6.53
N ALA A 29 12.66 -24.49 5.98
CA ALA A 29 12.83 -24.32 4.54
C ALA A 29 13.79 -25.35 3.93
N ALA A 30 14.86 -25.75 4.64
CA ALA A 30 15.75 -26.81 4.18
C ALA A 30 15.04 -28.16 4.01
N SER A 31 14.04 -28.46 4.85
CA SER A 31 13.25 -29.70 4.81
C SER A 31 11.93 -29.63 4.01
N CYS A 32 11.42 -28.43 3.71
CA CYS A 32 10.12 -28.24 3.08
C CYS A 32 10.27 -27.67 1.66
N PRO A 33 9.99 -28.46 0.58
CA PRO A 33 10.16 -28.01 -0.79
C PRO A 33 9.42 -26.71 -1.12
N ARG A 34 8.19 -26.55 -0.63
CA ARG A 34 7.37 -25.34 -0.86
C ARG A 34 8.01 -24.09 -0.24
N CYS A 35 8.43 -24.17 1.02
CA CYS A 35 9.06 -23.02 1.70
C CYS A 35 10.44 -22.72 1.09
N ARG A 36 11.19 -23.73 0.67
CA ARG A 36 12.45 -23.58 -0.06
C ARG A 36 12.25 -22.83 -1.38
N GLU A 37 11.30 -23.26 -2.20
CA GLU A 37 11.01 -22.64 -3.49
C GLU A 37 10.57 -21.19 -3.34
N GLU A 38 9.72 -20.91 -2.35
CA GLU A 38 9.27 -19.55 -2.07
C GLU A 38 10.42 -18.65 -1.63
N LEU A 39 11.25 -19.12 -0.68
CA LEU A 39 12.43 -18.38 -0.23
C LEU A 39 13.40 -18.11 -1.40
N LEU A 40 13.67 -19.10 -2.25
CA LEU A 40 14.52 -18.93 -3.43
C LEU A 40 13.95 -17.91 -4.42
N ARG A 41 12.63 -17.89 -4.64
CA ARG A 41 11.97 -16.87 -5.48
C ARG A 41 12.18 -15.48 -4.90
N LEU A 42 11.94 -15.30 -3.62
CA LEU A 42 12.10 -14.02 -2.93
C LEU A 42 13.57 -13.57 -2.96
N THR A 43 14.52 -14.44 -2.67
CA THR A 43 15.96 -14.14 -2.75
C THR A 43 16.37 -13.69 -4.14
N ARG A 44 15.84 -14.31 -5.21
CA ARG A 44 16.12 -13.86 -6.58
C ARG A 44 15.62 -12.44 -6.85
N VAL A 45 14.40 -12.11 -6.39
CA VAL A 45 13.85 -10.76 -6.52
C VAL A 45 14.70 -9.75 -5.77
N VAL A 46 15.06 -10.05 -4.51
CA VAL A 46 15.91 -9.16 -3.71
C VAL A 46 17.29 -8.97 -4.34
N THR A 47 17.88 -10.05 -4.87
CA THR A 47 19.18 -10.00 -5.55
C THR A 47 19.10 -9.12 -6.80
N ALA A 48 18.07 -9.31 -7.63
CA ALA A 48 17.86 -8.50 -8.82
C ALA A 48 17.63 -7.02 -8.48
N ALA A 49 16.83 -6.73 -7.45
CA ALA A 49 16.57 -5.36 -7.01
C ALA A 49 17.83 -4.66 -6.47
N ARG A 50 18.68 -5.38 -5.72
CA ARG A 50 19.96 -4.84 -5.20
C ARG A 50 21.01 -4.65 -6.28
N GLY A 51 20.94 -5.44 -7.35
CA GLY A 51 21.84 -5.32 -8.50
C GLY A 51 21.34 -4.37 -9.59
N ALA A 52 20.18 -3.73 -9.42
CA ALA A 52 19.62 -2.85 -10.43
C ALA A 52 20.46 -1.57 -10.57
N GLU A 53 20.81 -1.23 -11.80
CA GLU A 53 21.52 -0.01 -12.15
C GLU A 53 20.57 1.09 -12.62
N ALA A 54 21.07 2.33 -12.72
CA ALA A 54 20.27 3.46 -13.21
C ALA A 54 19.73 3.23 -14.63
N SER A 55 20.42 2.45 -15.46
CA SER A 55 19.97 2.05 -16.80
C SER A 55 18.81 1.06 -16.80
N ASP A 56 18.62 0.31 -15.72
CA ASP A 56 17.51 -0.64 -15.58
C ASP A 56 16.21 0.07 -15.16
N LEU A 57 16.32 1.31 -14.69
CA LEU A 57 15.17 2.11 -14.29
C LEU A 57 14.44 2.64 -15.54
N PRO A 58 13.10 2.64 -15.53
CA PRO A 58 12.35 3.29 -16.59
C PRO A 58 12.65 4.79 -16.60
N VAL A 59 12.67 5.36 -17.81
CA VAL A 59 12.79 6.82 -17.97
C VAL A 59 11.58 7.47 -17.29
N PRO A 60 11.79 8.45 -16.38
CA PRO A 60 10.68 9.12 -15.73
C PRO A 60 9.80 9.81 -16.78
N PRO A 61 8.46 9.72 -16.65
CA PRO A 61 7.58 10.36 -17.62
C PRO A 61 7.73 11.89 -17.54
N PRO A 62 7.52 12.62 -18.66
CA PRO A 62 7.60 14.07 -18.67
C PRO A 62 6.60 14.73 -17.72
N GLU A 63 6.97 15.88 -17.15
CA GLU A 63 6.18 16.61 -16.14
C GLU A 63 4.72 16.85 -16.54
N ARG A 64 4.46 17.12 -17.83
CA ARG A 64 3.10 17.30 -18.37
C ARG A 64 2.16 16.11 -18.12
N VAL A 65 2.71 14.89 -18.04
CA VAL A 65 1.94 13.67 -17.76
C VAL A 65 1.45 13.71 -16.30
N TRP A 66 2.33 14.06 -15.37
CA TRP A 66 1.97 14.20 -13.96
C TRP A 66 0.99 15.35 -13.73
N GLN A 67 1.20 16.49 -14.38
CA GLN A 67 0.27 17.63 -14.31
C GLN A 67 -1.15 17.23 -14.75
N ARG A 68 -1.27 16.45 -15.83
CA ARG A 68 -2.57 15.96 -16.30
C ARG A 68 -3.20 14.98 -15.31
N ILE A 69 -2.42 14.01 -14.81
CA ILE A 69 -2.91 13.06 -13.79
C ILE A 69 -3.40 13.81 -12.55
N ALA A 70 -2.67 14.83 -12.10
CA ALA A 70 -3.06 15.64 -10.95
C ALA A 70 -4.39 16.38 -11.20
N LEU A 71 -4.60 16.94 -12.40
CA LEU A 71 -5.86 17.62 -12.75
C LEU A 71 -7.07 16.68 -12.82
N GLU A 72 -6.85 15.42 -13.19
CA GLU A 72 -7.90 14.40 -13.34
C GLU A 72 -8.23 13.69 -12.02
N VAL A 73 -7.23 13.44 -11.16
CA VAL A 73 -7.39 12.69 -9.91
C VAL A 73 -7.78 13.59 -8.74
N LEU A 74 -7.31 14.85 -8.73
CA LEU A 74 -7.67 15.76 -7.65
C LEU A 74 -9.11 16.26 -7.84
N PRO A 75 -9.99 16.11 -6.83
CA PRO A 75 -11.32 16.70 -6.88
C PRO A 75 -11.19 18.22 -7.05
N GLU A 76 -12.13 18.83 -7.78
CA GLU A 76 -12.15 20.27 -8.10
C GLU A 76 -11.94 21.17 -6.86
N THR A 77 -12.33 20.69 -5.68
CA THR A 77 -12.21 21.36 -4.38
C THR A 77 -10.79 21.37 -3.79
N ASP A 78 -9.87 20.52 -4.28
CA ASP A 78 -8.47 20.42 -3.83
C ASP A 78 -7.49 21.07 -4.83
N ARG A 79 -8.02 21.66 -5.91
CA ARG A 79 -7.24 22.55 -6.77
C ARG A 79 -6.90 23.76 -5.92
N VAL A 80 -5.66 23.79 -5.41
CA VAL A 80 -5.10 24.95 -4.71
C VAL A 80 -5.54 26.20 -5.46
N PRO A 81 -6.33 27.10 -4.85
CA PRO A 81 -6.69 28.33 -5.51
C PRO A 81 -5.37 28.99 -5.89
N ARG A 82 -5.11 29.15 -7.19
CA ARG A 82 -3.97 29.98 -7.61
C ARG A 82 -4.16 31.27 -6.85
N LEU A 83 -3.20 31.58 -5.98
CA LEU A 83 -3.18 32.80 -5.19
C LEU A 83 -3.49 33.91 -6.16
N ARG A 84 -4.74 34.38 -6.14
CA ARG A 84 -5.19 35.46 -6.98
C ARG A 84 -4.33 36.60 -6.50
N GLU A 85 -3.38 37.05 -7.33
CA GLU A 85 -2.55 38.20 -7.04
C GLU A 85 -3.50 39.33 -6.68
N SER A 86 -3.64 39.54 -5.37
CA SER A 86 -4.61 40.44 -4.78
C SER A 86 -4.01 41.82 -4.90
N SER A 87 -3.97 42.32 -6.13
CA SER A 87 -3.80 43.73 -6.39
C SER A 87 -5.06 44.44 -5.91
N ALA A 88 -4.82 45.36 -4.98
CA ALA A 88 -5.57 46.57 -4.70
C ALA A 88 -6.70 46.54 -3.64
N HIS A 89 -6.36 47.19 -2.52
CA HIS A 89 -7.14 48.21 -1.80
C HIS A 89 -8.31 47.76 -0.91
N GLY A 90 -8.14 47.93 0.40
CA GLY A 90 -9.21 47.84 1.40
C GLY A 90 -8.69 47.84 2.84
N SER A 91 -8.18 48.98 3.29
CA SER A 91 -7.93 49.25 4.70
C SER A 91 -9.26 49.42 5.44
N ALA A 92 -9.51 48.63 6.48
CA ALA A 92 -10.07 49.03 7.78
C ALA A 92 -10.79 47.86 8.47
N ASP A 93 -10.36 47.61 9.71
CA ASP A 93 -11.14 47.27 10.90
C ASP A 93 -12.11 46.07 10.88
N GLU A 94 -11.88 45.12 11.80
CA GLU A 94 -12.75 44.94 12.98
C GLU A 94 -12.62 43.50 13.53
N ARG A 95 -12.19 43.41 14.79
CA ARG A 95 -12.16 42.19 15.60
C ARG A 95 -13.55 41.98 16.21
N VAL A 96 -14.28 40.90 15.89
CA VAL A 96 -15.25 40.29 16.83
C VAL A 96 -15.39 38.77 16.59
N HIS A 97 -15.24 38.06 17.71
CA HIS A 97 -15.66 36.72 18.09
C HIS A 97 -16.33 35.75 17.09
N GLY A 98 -15.80 34.52 17.12
CA GLY A 98 -16.61 33.35 17.47
C GLY A 98 -17.17 32.54 16.30
N SER A 99 -16.44 31.50 15.88
CA SER A 99 -17.12 30.27 15.46
C SER A 99 -16.34 29.05 15.92
N GLN A 100 -16.72 28.59 17.11
CA GLN A 100 -16.42 27.26 17.61
C GLN A 100 -17.10 26.27 16.67
N ARG A 101 -16.37 25.75 15.66
CA ARG A 101 -16.88 24.66 14.83
C ARG A 101 -16.78 23.37 15.63
N ARG A 102 -17.89 23.10 16.31
CA ARG A 102 -18.31 21.84 16.90
C ARG A 102 -18.05 20.70 15.91
N TRP A 103 -17.02 19.89 16.16
CA TRP A 103 -16.85 18.59 15.51
C TRP A 103 -17.94 17.67 16.07
N THR A 104 -19.02 17.50 15.32
CA THR A 104 -19.99 16.44 15.56
C THR A 104 -19.52 15.18 14.85
N ASP A 105 -19.43 14.12 15.63
CA ASP A 105 -19.33 12.72 15.24
C ASP A 105 -20.07 12.40 13.93
N HIS A 106 -19.38 11.71 13.03
CA HIS A 106 -20.03 10.82 12.06
C HIS A 106 -19.60 9.40 12.42
N ALA A 107 -20.19 8.91 13.50
CA ALA A 107 -20.27 7.49 13.80
C ALA A 107 -21.38 6.88 12.95
N GLY A 108 -21.02 5.82 12.23
CA GLY A 108 -21.97 4.89 11.62
C GLY A 108 -22.41 5.27 10.22
N GLU A 109 -21.86 4.55 9.22
CA GLU A 109 -22.55 3.99 8.04
C GLU A 109 -21.49 3.42 7.06
N GLY A 110 -20.60 2.54 7.53
CA GLY A 110 -19.57 1.90 6.69
C GLY A 110 -19.44 0.38 6.84
N LEU A 111 -20.10 -0.22 7.85
CA LEU A 111 -19.89 -1.62 8.22
C LEU A 111 -20.65 -2.63 7.33
N LEU A 112 -21.72 -2.21 6.62
CA LEU A 112 -22.48 -3.10 5.76
C LEU A 112 -21.77 -3.39 4.42
N GLY A 113 -21.06 -2.41 3.86
CA GLY A 113 -20.30 -2.59 2.61
C GLY A 113 -19.11 -3.54 2.79
N LEU A 114 -18.44 -3.47 3.94
CA LEU A 114 -17.25 -4.26 4.22
C LEU A 114 -17.56 -5.74 4.48
N ALA A 115 -18.70 -6.04 5.12
CA ALA A 115 -19.15 -7.42 5.35
C ALA A 115 -19.51 -8.16 4.05
N LEU A 116 -20.17 -7.49 3.10
CA LEU A 116 -20.50 -8.06 1.80
C LEU A 116 -19.25 -8.35 0.96
N ALA A 117 -18.26 -7.45 0.97
CA ALA A 117 -16.99 -7.65 0.27
C ALA A 117 -16.20 -8.86 0.82
N ILE A 118 -16.19 -9.06 2.15
CA ILE A 118 -15.54 -10.22 2.78
C ILE A 118 -16.25 -11.52 2.41
N ALA A 119 -17.59 -11.55 2.42
CA ALA A 119 -18.36 -12.75 2.06
C ALA A 119 -18.09 -13.19 0.60
N VAL A 120 -18.05 -12.25 -0.35
CA VAL A 120 -17.75 -12.54 -1.76
C VAL A 120 -16.33 -13.08 -1.94
N LEU A 121 -15.34 -12.52 -1.23
CA LEU A 121 -13.95 -12.98 -1.28
C LEU A 121 -13.79 -14.40 -0.71
N LEU A 122 -14.49 -14.72 0.37
CA LEU A 122 -14.47 -16.06 0.96
C LEU A 122 -15.10 -17.11 0.05
N LEU A 123 -16.25 -16.81 -0.57
CA LEU A 123 -16.90 -17.69 -1.55
C LEU A 123 -16.03 -17.94 -2.78
N ARG A 124 -15.39 -16.90 -3.32
CA ARG A 124 -14.50 -17.01 -4.47
C ARG A 124 -13.27 -17.88 -4.14
N ARG A 125 -12.71 -17.72 -2.94
CA ARG A 125 -11.56 -18.52 -2.47
C ARG A 125 -11.91 -19.99 -2.25
N TRP A 126 -13.12 -20.26 -1.76
CA TRP A 126 -13.62 -21.63 -1.60
C TRP A 126 -13.81 -22.34 -2.95
N ARG A 127 -14.35 -21.63 -3.95
CA ARG A 127 -14.59 -22.18 -5.29
C ARG A 127 -13.29 -22.54 -6.02
N ILE A 128 -12.24 -21.72 -5.88
CA ILE A 128 -10.91 -22.00 -6.46
C ILE A 128 -10.27 -23.24 -5.80
N ARG A 129 -10.51 -23.44 -4.49
CA ARG A 129 -9.96 -24.57 -3.76
C ARG A 129 -10.69 -25.89 -4.05
N ALA A 130 -11.98 -25.85 -4.36
CA ALA A 130 -12.76 -27.03 -4.71
C ALA A 130 -12.51 -27.55 -6.14
N GLY A 131 -11.89 -26.74 -7.03
CA GLY A 131 -11.56 -27.12 -8.40
C GLY A 131 -10.17 -27.74 -8.60
N SER A 132 -9.36 -27.86 -7.55
CA SER A 132 -8.00 -28.44 -7.61
C SER A 132 -7.99 -29.79 -6.90
N GLY A 133 -8.69 -30.74 -7.50
CA GLY A 133 -8.80 -32.13 -7.06
C GLY A 133 -9.22 -33.02 -8.21
N ASN A 134 -8.38 -33.10 -9.25
CA ASN A 134 -8.30 -34.23 -10.16
C ASN A 134 -6.84 -34.41 -10.59
#